data_AF-A0A965YAC9-F1
#
_entry.id   AF-A0A965YAC9-F1
#
_cell.length_a   1.000
_cell.length_b   1.000
_cell.length_c   1.000
_cell.angle_alpha   90.00
_cell.angle_beta   90.00
_cell.angle_gamma   90.00
#
_symmetry.space_group_name_H-M   'P 1'
#
loop_
_entity.id
_entity.type
_entity.pdbx_description
1 polymer ?
#
loop_
_entity_poly.entity_id
_entity_poly.type
_entity_poly.pdbx_seq_one_letter_code
_entity_poly.pdbx_strand_id
1 'polypeptide(L)'
;VNQGFSSQIPSLYKVYSLNELLDQKICAFLNRDEGKDIYDIYQILLTDNKLKINNKDVFLKLEKIISDESKIKYYNNSTNHFIIKKNRLDFSLICKQITNLKK
;
A
#
# COMPACT_ATOMS: atom_id res chain seq x y z
N VAL A 1 12.23 -13.55 -40.57
CA VAL A 1 11.15 -12.59 -40.22
C VAL A 1 11.82 -11.36 -39.64
N ASN A 2 11.79 -10.23 -40.35
CA ASN A 2 12.26 -8.95 -39.81
C ASN A 2 11.33 -8.57 -38.66
N GLN A 3 11.77 -8.75 -37.41
CA GLN A 3 11.08 -8.14 -36.27
C GLN A 3 11.40 -6.65 -36.28
N GLY A 4 10.72 -5.93 -37.18
CA GLY A 4 10.80 -4.48 -37.23
C GLY A 4 10.30 -3.88 -35.92
N PHE A 5 11.08 -2.97 -35.34
CA PHE A 5 10.60 -2.10 -34.28
C PHE A 5 9.33 -1.40 -34.77
N SER A 6 8.18 -1.72 -34.16
CA SER A 6 6.95 -0.96 -34.37
C SER A 6 7.16 0.45 -33.81
N SER A 7 6.76 1.48 -34.56
CA SER A 7 6.66 2.84 -34.03
C SER A 7 5.85 2.80 -32.74
N GLN A 8 6.41 3.33 -31.64
CA GLN A 8 5.70 3.35 -30.36
C GLN A 8 4.41 4.16 -30.53
N ILE A 9 3.26 3.50 -30.53
CA ILE A 9 1.96 4.17 -30.54
C ILE A 9 1.66 4.54 -29.08
N PRO A 10 1.58 5.83 -28.72
CA PRO A 10 1.21 6.23 -27.37
C PRO A 10 -0.18 5.69 -27.05
N SER A 11 -0.27 4.88 -25.99
CA SER A 11 -1.53 4.30 -25.52
C SER A 11 -1.98 5.06 -24.28
N LEU A 12 -3.14 5.70 -24.36
CA LEU A 12 -3.77 6.34 -23.20
C LEU A 12 -4.56 5.30 -22.43
N TYR A 13 -4.17 5.06 -21.18
CA TYR A 13 -4.89 4.17 -20.28
C TYR A 13 -5.70 5.01 -19.29
N LYS A 14 -6.97 4.63 -19.10
CA LYS A 14 -7.76 5.12 -17.98
C LYS A 14 -7.29 4.38 -16.72
N VAL A 15 -6.64 5.10 -15.82
CA VAL A 15 -6.09 4.56 -14.57
C VAL A 15 -6.80 5.18 -13.36
N TYR A 16 -6.75 4.50 -12.23
CA TYR A 16 -7.26 5.02 -10.95
C TYR A 16 -6.46 6.23 -10.49
N SER A 17 -7.13 7.14 -9.78
CA SER A 17 -6.43 8.15 -8.98
C SER A 17 -5.69 7.51 -7.81
N LEU A 18 -4.71 8.21 -7.23
CA LEU A 18 -3.95 7.69 -6.09
C LEU A 18 -4.84 7.41 -4.87
N ASN A 19 -5.88 8.22 -4.63
CA ASN A 19 -6.82 7.99 -3.53
C ASN A 19 -7.65 6.71 -3.76
N GLU A 20 -8.18 6.51 -4.97
CA GLU A 20 -8.92 5.28 -5.31
C GLU A 20 -8.02 4.05 -5.20
N LEU A 21 -6.77 4.16 -5.67
CA LEU A 21 -5.80 3.08 -5.57
C LEU A 21 -5.44 2.76 -4.10
N LEU A 22 -5.24 3.79 -3.28
CA LEU A 22 -4.97 3.65 -1.85
C LEU A 22 -6.14 2.95 -1.13
N ASP A 23 -7.37 3.39 -1.35
CA ASP A 23 -8.56 2.81 -0.72
C ASP A 23 -8.73 1.33 -1.11
N GLN A 24 -8.53 1.00 -2.38
CA GLN A 24 -8.57 -0.39 -2.86
C GLN A 24 -7.48 -1.25 -2.21
N LYS A 25 -6.26 -0.72 -2.11
CA LYS A 25 -5.13 -1.43 -1.51
C LYS A 25 -5.29 -1.67 -0.02
N ILE A 26 -5.81 -0.70 0.71
CA ILE A 26 -6.14 -0.85 2.13
C ILE A 26 -7.25 -1.88 2.32
N CYS A 27 -8.32 -1.83 1.53
CA CYS A 27 -9.40 -2.80 1.60
C CYS A 27 -8.89 -4.22 1.33
N ALA A 28 -8.09 -4.37 0.28
CA ALA A 28 -7.44 -5.62 -0.07
C ALA A 28 -6.54 -6.16 1.05
N PHE A 29 -5.71 -5.30 1.64
CA PHE A 29 -4.86 -5.65 2.78
C PHE A 29 -5.69 -6.17 3.95
N LEU A 30 -6.73 -5.43 4.36
CA LEU A 30 -7.58 -5.77 5.51
C LEU A 30 -8.40 -7.05 5.32
N ASN A 31 -8.56 -7.53 4.09
CA ASN A 31 -9.31 -8.76 3.79
C ASN A 31 -8.41 -9.99 3.56
N ARG A 32 -7.16 -9.79 3.12
CA ARG A 32 -6.28 -10.88 2.67
C ARG A 32 -5.03 -11.08 3.52
N ASP A 33 -4.67 -10.11 4.36
CA ASP A 33 -3.46 -10.13 5.19
C ASP A 33 -2.15 -10.27 4.38
N GLU A 34 -2.12 -9.79 3.13
CA GLU A 34 -0.97 -9.91 2.22
C GLU A 34 0.09 -8.79 2.42
N GLY A 35 1.35 -9.17 2.62
CA GLY A 35 2.46 -8.23 2.81
C GLY A 35 2.80 -7.38 1.59
N LYS A 36 2.42 -7.82 0.38
CA LYS A 36 2.61 -7.03 -0.84
C LYS A 36 1.75 -5.77 -0.84
N ASP A 37 0.50 -5.87 -0.39
CA ASP A 37 -0.40 -4.71 -0.34
C ASP A 37 0.11 -3.65 0.64
N ILE A 38 0.74 -4.05 1.76
CA ILE A 38 1.40 -3.12 2.70
C ILE A 38 2.50 -2.32 1.98
N TYR A 39 3.33 -2.99 1.18
CA TYR A 39 4.38 -2.32 0.44
C TYR A 39 3.82 -1.33 -0.58
N ASP A 40 2.80 -1.74 -1.34
CA ASP A 40 2.15 -0.86 -2.33
C ASP A 40 1.53 0.37 -1.65
N ILE A 41 0.87 0.19 -0.49
CA ILE A 41 0.34 1.30 0.32
C ILE A 41 1.46 2.26 0.71
N TYR A 42 2.58 1.76 1.22
CA TYR A 42 3.72 2.60 1.58
C TYR A 42 4.26 3.40 0.39
N GLN A 43 4.39 2.78 -0.79
CA GLN A 43 4.85 3.49 -1.99
C GLN A 43 3.86 4.59 -2.41
N ILE A 44 2.56 4.35 -2.29
CA ILE A 44 1.54 5.36 -2.57
C ILE A 44 1.67 6.53 -1.57
N LEU A 45 1.82 6.24 -0.26
CA LEU A 45 1.99 7.26 0.78
C LEU A 45 3.23 8.15 0.57
N LEU A 46 4.31 7.61 -0.01
CA LEU A 46 5.49 8.39 -0.39
C LEU A 46 5.27 9.30 -1.60
N THR A 47 4.28 9.00 -2.44
CA THR A 47 4.08 9.70 -3.72
C THR A 47 3.36 11.04 -3.54
N ASP A 48 2.40 11.13 -2.62
CA ASP A 48 1.58 12.32 -2.42
C ASP A 48 1.22 12.54 -0.94
N ASN A 49 1.39 13.75 -0.44
CA ASN A 49 1.07 14.15 0.93
C ASN A 49 -0.38 14.63 1.11
N LYS A 50 -1.17 14.74 0.02
CA LYS A 50 -2.58 15.19 0.03
C LYS A 50 -3.58 14.04 -0.01
N LEU A 51 -3.11 12.80 0.18
CA LEU A 51 -3.96 11.60 0.21
C LEU A 51 -5.01 11.68 1.31
N LYS A 52 -6.18 11.09 1.06
CA LYS A 52 -7.30 11.06 1.98
C LYS A 52 -7.95 9.69 1.95
N ILE A 53 -8.23 9.16 3.12
CA ILE A 53 -9.00 7.92 3.28
C ILE A 53 -10.38 8.29 3.80
N ASN A 54 -11.40 7.95 3.03
CA ASN A 54 -12.79 8.29 3.38
C ASN A 54 -13.46 7.23 4.26
N ASN A 55 -12.90 6.02 4.31
CA ASN A 55 -13.50 4.90 5.02
C ASN A 55 -13.06 4.87 6.49
N LYS A 56 -13.96 5.24 7.42
CA LYS A 56 -13.67 5.27 8.86
C LYS A 56 -13.37 3.88 9.46
N ASP A 57 -13.93 2.82 8.89
CA ASP A 57 -13.73 1.45 9.39
C ASP A 57 -12.30 0.96 9.22
N VAL A 58 -11.57 1.53 8.25
CA VAL A 58 -10.14 1.28 8.03
C VAL A 58 -9.35 1.60 9.30
N PHE A 59 -9.59 2.77 9.88
CA PHE A 59 -8.82 3.21 11.05
C PHE A 59 -9.08 2.30 12.26
N LEU A 60 -10.33 1.92 12.51
CA LEU A 60 -10.69 1.00 13.59
C LEU A 60 -10.05 -0.39 13.41
N LYS A 61 -10.01 -0.91 12.19
CA LYS A 61 -9.37 -2.20 11.90
C LYS A 61 -7.85 -2.12 12.04
N LEU A 62 -7.24 -1.03 11.56
CA LEU A 62 -5.80 -0.80 11.71
C LEU A 62 -5.39 -0.63 13.17
N GLU A 63 -6.13 0.14 13.96
CA GLU A 63 -5.88 0.29 15.40
C GLU A 63 -5.88 -1.06 16.13
N LYS A 64 -6.85 -1.94 15.82
CA LYS A 64 -6.87 -3.31 16.35
C LYS A 64 -5.64 -4.11 15.96
N ILE A 65 -5.23 -4.05 14.69
CA ILE A 65 -4.02 -4.73 14.20
C ILE A 65 -2.76 -4.22 14.92
N ILE A 66 -2.62 -2.90 15.08
CA ILE A 66 -1.46 -2.27 15.73
C ILE A 66 -1.41 -2.59 17.22
N SER A 67 -2.55 -2.81 17.87
CA SER A 67 -2.59 -3.21 19.28
C SER A 67 -2.13 -4.65 19.53
N ASP A 68 -1.96 -5.46 18.47
CA ASP A 68 -1.53 -6.85 18.55
C ASP A 68 -0.08 -7.01 18.04
N GLU A 69 0.86 -7.19 18.97
CA GLU A 69 2.28 -7.38 18.66
C GLU A 69 2.55 -8.58 17.76
N SER A 70 1.75 -9.66 17.88
CA SER A 70 1.91 -10.86 17.06
C SER A 70 1.57 -10.57 15.60
N LYS A 71 0.53 -9.76 15.37
CA LYS A 71 0.13 -9.27 14.05
C LYS A 71 1.17 -8.32 13.48
N ILE A 72 1.70 -7.39 14.28
CA ILE A 72 2.81 -6.50 13.83
C ILE A 72 4.00 -7.33 13.35
N LYS A 73 4.42 -8.33 14.14
CA LYS A 73 5.55 -9.20 13.78
C LYS A 73 5.26 -10.00 12.50
N TYR A 74 4.05 -10.52 12.37
CA TYR A 74 3.60 -11.22 11.18
C TYR A 74 3.68 -10.33 9.93
N TYR A 75 3.09 -9.13 9.97
CA TYR A 75 3.07 -8.23 8.82
C TYR A 75 4.45 -7.69 8.47
N ASN A 76 5.31 -7.46 9.46
CA ASN A 76 6.72 -7.14 9.22
C ASN A 76 7.41 -8.26 8.43
N ASN A 77 7.25 -9.51 8.86
CA ASN A 77 7.85 -10.64 8.15
C ASN A 77 7.27 -10.80 6.74
N SER A 78 5.94 -10.74 6.60
CA SER A 78 5.23 -10.85 5.33
C SER A 78 5.68 -9.79 4.33
N THR A 79 5.74 -8.52 4.75
CA THR A 79 6.16 -7.39 3.91
C THR A 79 7.64 -7.48 3.52
N ASN A 80 8.50 -7.94 4.44
CA ASN A 80 9.95 -8.04 4.23
C ASN A 80 10.39 -9.02 3.13
N HIS A 81 9.50 -9.91 2.67
CA HIS A 81 9.75 -10.77 1.51
C HIS A 81 9.76 -9.98 0.19
N PHE A 82 9.10 -8.83 0.13
CA PHE A 82 8.98 -8.00 -1.07
C PHE A 82 9.99 -6.84 -1.10
N ILE A 83 10.73 -6.62 -0.01
CA ILE A 83 11.62 -5.49 0.17
C ILE A 83 13.06 -5.95 0.43
N ILE A 84 14.00 -5.40 -0.35
CA ILE A 84 15.43 -5.61 -0.15
C ILE A 84 15.81 -5.16 1.28
N LYS A 85 16.65 -5.94 1.96
CA LYS A 85 16.96 -5.78 3.41
C LYS A 85 17.25 -4.35 3.85
N LYS A 86 17.99 -3.57 3.05
CA LYS A 86 18.36 -2.17 3.35
C LYS A 86 17.18 -1.18 3.35
N ASN A 87 16.07 -1.53 2.70
CA ASN A 87 14.90 -0.68 2.53
C ASN A 87 13.70 -1.17 3.37
N ARG A 88 13.91 -2.21 4.19
CA ARG A 88 12.83 -2.78 5.02
C ARG A 88 12.33 -1.75 6.01
N LEU A 89 11.02 -1.68 6.13
CA LEU A 89 10.31 -0.71 6.96
C LEU A 89 9.54 -1.45 8.03
N ASP A 90 9.40 -0.81 9.18
CA ASP A 90 8.51 -1.32 10.22
C ASP A 90 7.06 -0.99 9.83
N PHE A 91 6.23 -2.03 9.79
CA PHE A 91 4.79 -1.97 9.58
C PHE A 91 4.11 -0.98 10.53
N SER A 92 4.62 -0.82 11.75
CA SER A 92 4.11 0.15 12.71
C SER A 92 4.21 1.60 12.19
N LEU A 93 5.26 1.93 11.43
CA LEU A 93 5.46 3.25 10.82
C LEU A 93 4.46 3.49 9.69
N ILE A 94 4.24 2.48 8.86
CA ILE A 94 3.27 2.55 7.75
C ILE A 94 1.87 2.80 8.32
N CYS A 95 1.49 2.08 9.37
CA CYS A 95 0.23 2.29 10.06
C CYS A 95 0.09 3.70 10.66
N LYS A 96 1.15 4.24 11.26
CA LYS A 96 1.17 5.63 11.75
C LYS A 96 0.95 6.64 10.62
N GLN A 97 1.55 6.43 9.46
CA GLN A 97 1.30 7.29 8.30
C GLN A 97 -0.15 7.22 7.83
N ILE A 98 -0.73 6.02 7.76
CA ILE A 98 -2.14 5.84 7.40
C ILE A 98 -3.06 6.55 8.40
N THR A 99 -2.83 6.37 9.70
CA THR A 99 -3.65 7.00 10.75
C THR A 99 -3.56 8.53 10.74
N ASN A 100 -2.45 9.12 10.31
CA ASN A 100 -2.31 10.57 10.11
C ASN A 100 -3.14 11.12 8.93
N LEU A 101 -3.64 10.26 8.05
CA LEU A 101 -4.58 10.66 6.98
C LEU A 101 -6.02 10.83 7.49
N LYS A 102 -6.27 10.53 8.77
CA LYS A 102 -7.53 10.81 9.44
C LYS A 102 -7.68 12.33 9.54
N LYS A 103 -8.61 12.87 8.75
CA LYS A 103 -9.04 14.27 8.87
C LYS A 103 -9.82 14.51 10.15
#